data_AF-A0A819JJ60-F1
#
_entry.id   AF-A0A819JJ60-F1
#
_cell.length_a   1.000
_cell.length_b   1.000
_cell.length_c   1.000
_cell.angle_alpha   90.00
_cell.angle_beta   90.00
_cell.angle_gamma   90.00
#
_symmetry.space_group_name_H-M   'P 1'
#
loop_
_entity.id
_entity.type
_entity.pdbx_description
1 polymer ?
#
loop_
_entity_poly.entity_id
_entity_poly.type
_entity_poly.pdbx_seq_one_letter_code
_entity_poly.pdbx_strand_id
1 'polypeptide(L)'
;MESEIATSCVTMHGDDYHKCDMEVENYKTCKRFWTAVRSFATTNHLLKNDGFPPLAQRPIWKKQLQSWVETKKLTIPEEIKPLV
;
A
#
# COMPACT_ATOMS: atom_id res chain seq x y z
N MET A 1 8.22 -4.70 7.45
CA MET A 1 7.12 -3.88 6.89
C MET A 1 7.43 -2.40 7.15
N GLU A 2 7.02 -1.45 6.29
CA GLU A 2 7.34 -0.01 6.48
C GLU A 2 6.96 0.53 7.86
N SER A 3 5.89 0.01 8.46
CA SER A 3 5.49 0.33 9.83
C SER A 3 6.54 -0.06 10.87
N GLU A 4 7.17 -1.23 10.73
CA GLU A 4 8.19 -1.73 11.64
C GLU A 4 9.49 -0.93 11.49
N ILE A 5 9.83 -0.53 10.27
CA ILE A 5 11.00 0.30 9.97
C ILE A 5 10.83 1.69 10.60
N ALA A 6 9.68 2.34 10.36
CA ALA A 6 9.38 3.64 10.96
C ALA A 6 9.36 3.58 12.49
N THR A 7 8.73 2.56 13.07
CA THR A 7 8.69 2.37 14.53
C THR A 7 10.09 2.13 15.10
N SER A 8 10.91 1.31 14.45
CA SER A 8 12.28 1.04 14.90
C SER A 8 13.15 2.29 14.86
N CYS A 9 13.02 3.11 13.81
CA CYS A 9 13.74 4.37 13.69
C CYS A 9 13.40 5.32 14.86
N VAL A 10 12.10 5.53 15.11
CA VAL A 10 11.62 6.42 16.18
C VAL A 10 12.14 5.97 17.54
N THR A 11 12.07 4.66 17.83
CA THR A 11 12.61 4.09 19.08
C THR A 11 14.12 4.30 19.21
N MET A 12 14.89 4.12 18.13
CA MET A 12 16.35 4.31 18.15
C MET A 12 16.75 5.78 18.35
N HIS A 13 15.89 6.72 17.97
CA HIS A 13 16.14 8.15 18.07
C HIS A 13 15.43 8.82 19.28
N GLY A 14 14.96 8.03 20.24
CA GLY A 14 14.37 8.56 21.48
C GLY A 14 13.02 9.26 21.25
N ASP A 15 12.17 8.64 20.43
CA ASP A 15 10.87 9.15 20.00
C ASP A 15 10.91 10.44 19.17
N ASP A 16 12.08 10.79 18.65
CA ASP A 16 12.27 11.93 17.74
C ASP A 16 11.85 11.58 16.31
N TYR A 17 10.58 11.81 15.99
CA TYR A 17 9.99 11.53 14.68
C TYR A 17 10.65 12.29 13.52
N HIS A 18 11.22 13.48 13.78
CA HIS A 18 11.84 14.30 12.73
C HIS A 18 13.09 13.64 12.14
N LYS A 19 13.80 12.83 12.94
CA LYS A 19 14.96 12.05 12.45
C LYS A 19 14.57 10.87 11.57
N CYS A 20 13.27 10.56 11.51
CA CYS A 20 12.70 9.42 10.80
C CYS A 20 11.68 9.87 9.74
N ASP A 21 11.76 11.13 9.29
CA ASP A 21 10.80 11.72 8.34
C ASP A 21 10.67 10.84 7.08
N MET A 22 11.78 10.26 6.58
CA MET A 22 11.75 9.39 5.41
C MET A 22 10.96 8.10 5.65
N GLU A 23 11.23 7.39 6.73
CA GLU A 23 10.57 6.13 7.09
C GLU A 23 9.08 6.37 7.36
N VAL A 24 8.75 7.49 8.01
CA VAL A 24 7.37 7.90 8.28
C VAL A 24 6.64 8.23 6.98
N GLU A 25 7.27 8.94 6.05
CA GLU A 25 6.68 9.22 4.73
C GLU A 25 6.51 7.95 3.88
N ASN A 26 7.46 7.01 3.94
CA ASN A 26 7.34 5.70 3.29
C ASN A 26 6.15 4.91 3.86
N TYR A 27 5.99 4.89 5.18
CA TYR A 27 4.83 4.28 5.83
C TYR A 27 3.51 4.92 5.39
N LYS A 28 3.43 6.26 5.40
CA LYS A 28 2.24 7.00 4.94
C LYS A 28 1.92 6.70 3.48
N THR A 29 2.93 6.66 2.62
CA THR A 29 2.79 6.34 1.19
C THR A 29 2.25 4.94 1.00
N CYS A 30 2.80 3.95 1.71
CA CYS A 30 2.31 2.58 1.71
C CYS A 30 0.84 2.49 2.16
N LYS A 31 0.47 3.18 3.24
CA LYS A 31 -0.91 3.23 3.75
C LYS A 31 -1.87 3.82 2.72
N ARG A 32 -1.50 4.95 2.08
CA ARG A 32 -2.32 5.59 1.04
C ARG A 32 -2.47 4.69 -0.19
N PHE A 33 -1.39 4.04 -0.62
CA PHE A 33 -1.43 3.10 -1.73
C PHE A 33 -2.42 1.96 -1.48
N TRP A 34 -2.32 1.27 -0.34
CA TRP A 34 -3.22 0.15 -0.03
C TRP A 34 -4.67 0.59 0.14
N THR A 35 -4.91 1.81 0.62
CA THR A 35 -6.25 2.40 0.67
C THR A 35 -6.81 2.62 -0.73
N ALA A 36 -6.00 3.14 -1.66
CA ALA A 36 -6.39 3.32 -3.05
C ALA A 36 -6.65 1.98 -3.74
N VAL A 37 -5.79 0.97 -3.53
CA VAL A 37 -5.98 -0.38 -4.05
C VAL A 37 -7.28 -1.00 -3.55
N ARG A 38 -7.57 -0.89 -2.25
CA ARG A 38 -8.83 -1.35 -1.68
C ARG A 38 -10.02 -0.70 -2.37
N SER A 39 -10.05 0.64 -2.41
CA SER A 39 -11.15 1.37 -3.03
C SER A 39 -11.34 0.99 -4.50
N PHE A 40 -10.25 0.93 -5.26
CA PHE A 40 -10.27 0.56 -6.67
C PHE A 40 -10.78 -0.88 -6.87
N ALA A 41 -10.27 -1.83 -6.08
CA ALA A 41 -10.64 -3.23 -6.19
C ALA A 41 -12.10 -3.49 -5.78
N THR A 42 -12.63 -2.75 -4.78
CA THR A 42 -14.05 -2.76 -4.43
C THR A 42 -14.90 -2.21 -5.58
N THR A 43 -14.57 -1.04 -6.12
CA THR A 43 -15.32 -0.42 -7.23
C THR A 43 -15.32 -1.29 -8.50
N ASN A 44 -14.26 -2.07 -8.74
CA ASN A 44 -14.14 -2.96 -9.89
C ASN A 44 -14.59 -4.40 -9.60
N HIS A 45 -15.26 -4.66 -8.47
CA HIS A 45 -15.76 -5.99 -8.09
C HIS A 45 -14.68 -7.09 -8.08
N LEU A 46 -13.43 -6.72 -7.77
CA LEU A 46 -12.30 -7.66 -7.68
C LEU A 46 -12.20 -8.32 -6.29
N LEU A 47 -12.93 -7.78 -5.30
CA LEU A 47 -12.97 -8.29 -3.94
C LEU A 47 -14.41 -8.64 -3.57
N LYS A 48 -14.62 -9.81 -2.94
CA LYS A 48 -15.94 -10.22 -2.44
C LYS A 48 -16.42 -9.38 -1.25
N ASN A 49 -15.48 -8.76 -0.51
CA ASN A 49 -15.73 -8.01 0.72
C ASN A 49 -14.92 -6.69 0.68
N ASP A 50 -15.30 -5.68 1.48
CA ASP A 50 -14.60 -4.39 1.67
C ASP A 50 -13.23 -4.48 2.35
N GLY A 51 -12.56 -5.63 2.25
CA GLY A 51 -11.26 -5.92 2.81
C GLY A 51 -10.10 -5.52 1.90
N PHE A 52 -8.89 -5.85 2.30
CA PHE A 52 -7.72 -5.70 1.44
C PHE A 52 -7.59 -6.88 0.47
N PRO A 53 -6.84 -6.74 -0.64
CA PRO A 53 -6.51 -7.86 -1.50
C PRO A 53 -5.91 -9.04 -0.70
N PRO A 54 -6.25 -10.30 -1.08
CA PRO A 54 -5.66 -11.50 -0.51
C PRO A 54 -4.14 -11.45 -0.53
N LEU A 55 -3.49 -12.09 0.45
CA LEU A 55 -2.02 -12.08 0.56
C LEU A 55 -1.32 -12.49 -0.74
N ALA A 56 -1.86 -13.47 -1.47
CA ALA A 56 -1.34 -13.92 -2.75
C ALA A 56 -1.37 -12.84 -3.86
N GLN A 57 -2.31 -11.90 -3.79
CA GLN A 57 -2.43 -10.79 -4.76
C GLN A 57 -1.60 -9.57 -4.38
N ARG A 58 -1.18 -9.43 -3.12
CA ARG A 58 -0.46 -8.24 -2.65
C ARG A 58 0.85 -7.98 -3.40
N PRO A 59 1.68 -8.99 -3.74
CA PRO A 59 2.87 -8.76 -4.54
C PRO A 59 2.57 -8.17 -5.93
N ILE A 60 1.46 -8.58 -6.54
CA ILE A 60 1.03 -8.13 -7.87
C ILE A 60 0.65 -6.65 -7.81
N TRP A 61 -0.22 -6.26 -6.87
CA TRP A 61 -0.56 -4.85 -6.65
C TRP A 61 0.68 -4.01 -6.32
N LYS A 62 1.57 -4.51 -5.46
CA LYS A 62 2.77 -3.78 -5.03
C LYS A 62 3.69 -3.39 -6.20
N LYS A 63 3.72 -4.13 -7.31
CA LYS A 63 4.45 -3.76 -8.52
C LYS A 63 4.00 -2.41 -9.10
N GLN A 64 2.74 -2.01 -8.86
CA GLN A 64 2.21 -0.73 -9.33
C GLN A 64 2.54 0.46 -8.42
N LEU A 65 3.13 0.23 -7.23
CA LEU A 65 3.32 1.28 -6.22
C LEU A 65 4.07 2.50 -6.80
N GLN A 66 5.17 2.27 -7.53
CA GLN A 66 5.99 3.35 -8.08
C GLN A 66 5.21 4.19 -9.10
N SER A 67 4.59 3.53 -10.09
CA SER A 67 3.75 4.22 -11.08
C SER A 67 2.55 4.93 -10.44
N TRP A 68 1.94 4.33 -9.42
CA TRP A 68 0.85 4.97 -8.68
C TRP A 68 1.32 6.21 -7.90
N VAL A 69 2.53 6.19 -7.32
CA VAL A 69 3.07 7.37 -6.62
C VAL A 69 3.15 8.57 -7.57
N GLU A 70 3.54 8.34 -8.83
CA GLU A 70 3.71 9.38 -9.85
C GLU A 70 2.36 9.81 -10.47
N THR A 71 1.50 8.85 -10.81
CA THR A 71 0.32 9.11 -11.65
C THR A 71 -1.00 9.16 -10.88
N LYS A 72 -1.02 8.65 -9.65
CA LYS A 72 -2.22 8.37 -8.84
C LYS A 72 -3.26 7.49 -9.53
N LYS A 73 -2.86 6.71 -10.54
CA LYS A 73 -3.71 5.79 -11.29
C LYS A 73 -3.39 4.34 -10.94
N LEU A 74 -4.42 3.50 -10.90
CA LEU A 74 -4.32 2.05 -10.76
C LEU A 74 -4.94 1.39 -11.98
N THR A 75 -4.39 0.24 -12.37
CA THR A 75 -4.98 -0.62 -13.40
C THR A 75 -5.24 -2.00 -12.80
N ILE A 76 -6.18 -2.75 -13.39
CA ILE A 76 -6.41 -4.14 -13.01
C ILE A 76 -5.21 -4.95 -13.55
N PRO A 77 -4.39 -5.61 -12.69
CA PRO A 77 -3.33 -6.48 -13.18
C PRO A 77 -3.92 -7.67 -13.94
N GLU A 78 -3.27 -8.09 -15.02
CA GLU A 78 -3.71 -9.25 -15.82
C GLU A 78 -3.77 -10.55 -14.99
N GLU A 79 -2.90 -10.67 -13.98
CA GLU A 79 -2.89 -11.79 -13.05
C GLU A 79 -4.10 -11.82 -12.08
N ILE A 80 -4.88 -10.74 -12.00
CA ILE A 80 -6.07 -10.64 -11.13
C ILE A 80 -7.33 -10.81 -11.97
N LYS A 81 -7.92 -12.00 -11.88
CA LYS A 81 -9.21 -12.28 -12.52
C LYS A 81 -10.34 -11.55 -11.77
N PRO A 82 -11.24 -10.84 -12.49
CA PRO A 82 -12.48 -10.36 -11.90
C PRO A 82 -13.29 -11.52 -11.35
N LEU A 83 -13.99 -11.26 -10.25
CA LEU A 83 -15.01 -12.18 -9.75
C LEU A 83 -16.24 -11.99 -10.64
N VAL A 84 -16.27 -12.70 -11.76
CA VAL A 84 -17.45 -12.79 -12.63
C VAL A 84 -18.56 -13.55 -11.91
#